data_AF-A0A482INN5-F1
#
_entry.id   AF-A0A482INN5-F1
#
_cell.length_a   1.000
_cell.length_b   1.000
_cell.length_c   1.000
_cell.angle_alpha   90.00
_cell.angle_beta   90.00
_cell.angle_gamma   90.00
#
_symmetry.space_group_name_H-M   'P 1'
#
loop_
_entity.id
_entity.type
_entity.pdbx_description
1 polymer ?
#
loop_
_entity_poly.entity_id
_entity_poly.type
_entity_poly.pdbx_seq_one_letter_code
_entity_poly.pdbx_strand_id
1 'polypeptide(L)'
;MALGKNIEHLRNLRGMSRGTVARGIGLDDDQPIYALEKRDSKRSNLAPALAKLFAVSLESLLEDDLTSLTAAEIGAGAVAAPRVISTETGSSLDNLSIAFGALSDSGKAELLQFAEFLLTKEKAER
;
A
#
# COMPACT_ATOMS: atom_id res chain seq x y z
N MET A 1 4.29 19.97 -8.26
CA MET A 1 3.50 19.19 -7.30
C MET A 1 4.44 18.50 -6.34
N ALA A 2 4.00 18.32 -5.11
CA ALA A 2 4.89 18.33 -3.97
C ALA A 2 4.81 17.06 -3.13
N LEU A 3 5.95 16.38 -3.07
CA LEU A 3 6.22 15.25 -2.19
C LEU A 3 5.60 15.40 -0.80
N GLY A 4 5.67 16.59 -0.18
CA GLY A 4 5.09 16.84 1.14
C GLY A 4 3.59 16.56 1.25
N LYS A 5 2.80 16.98 0.25
CA LYS A 5 1.35 16.75 0.21
C LYS A 5 1.01 15.27 0.03
N ASN A 6 1.76 14.58 -0.83
CA ASN A 6 1.62 13.14 -1.03
C ASN A 6 1.88 12.39 0.29
N ILE A 7 2.96 12.73 0.99
CA ILE A 7 3.30 12.10 2.28
C ILE A 7 2.25 12.37 3.34
N GLU A 8 1.78 13.62 3.48
CA GLU A 8 0.72 13.97 4.43
C GLU A 8 -0.56 13.17 4.16
N HIS A 9 -0.96 13.07 2.89
CA HIS A 9 -2.16 12.32 2.49
C HIS A 9 -2.04 10.82 2.75
N LEU A 10 -0.95 10.19 2.29
CA LEU A 10 -0.69 8.76 2.50
C LEU A 10 -0.65 8.41 3.99
N ARG A 11 -0.04 9.28 4.81
CA ARG A 11 0.00 9.13 6.26
C ARG A 11 -1.41 9.17 6.86
N ASN A 12 -2.22 10.17 6.47
CA ASN A 12 -3.58 10.32 6.98
C ASN A 12 -4.48 9.14 6.56
N LEU A 13 -4.35 8.65 5.33
CA LEU A 13 -5.10 7.50 4.84
C LEU A 13 -4.78 6.21 5.59
N ARG A 14 -3.52 6.03 6.02
CA ARG A 14 -3.12 4.88 6.84
C ARG A 14 -3.32 5.09 8.34
N GLY A 15 -3.85 6.24 8.77
CA GLY A 15 -4.00 6.58 10.19
C GLY A 15 -2.68 6.64 10.95
N MET A 16 -1.56 6.89 10.27
CA MET A 16 -0.23 6.89 10.88
C MET A 16 0.10 8.26 11.49
N SER A 17 0.79 8.26 12.62
CA SER A 17 1.39 9.50 13.17
C SER A 17 2.71 9.81 12.45
N ARG A 18 3.18 11.06 12.50
CA ARG A 18 4.49 11.43 11.95
C ARG A 18 5.63 10.66 12.62
N GLY A 19 5.55 10.47 13.94
CA GLY A 19 6.49 9.65 14.69
C GLY A 19 6.48 8.18 14.26
N THR A 20 5.32 7.63 13.89
CA THR A 20 5.23 6.26 13.33
C THR A 20 5.94 6.18 11.98
N VAL A 21 5.75 7.17 11.12
CA VAL A 21 6.41 7.25 9.80
C VAL A 21 7.93 7.39 9.97
N ALA A 22 8.37 8.30 10.84
CA ALA A 22 9.78 8.52 11.16
C ALA A 22 10.47 7.24 11.63
N ARG A 23 9.90 6.56 12.63
CA ARG A 23 10.41 5.25 13.10
C ARG A 23 10.38 4.19 12.01
N GLY A 24 9.35 4.17 11.17
CA GLY A 24 9.21 3.25 10.05
C GLY A 24 10.32 3.39 8.99
N ILE A 25 10.98 4.54 8.92
CA ILE A 25 12.14 4.78 8.04
C ILE A 25 13.47 4.92 8.81
N GLY A 26 13.50 4.61 10.11
CA GLY A 26 14.71 4.62 10.92
C GLY A 26 15.16 6.00 11.41
N LEU A 27 14.24 6.95 11.56
CA LEU A 27 14.49 8.24 12.20
C LEU A 27 14.02 8.23 13.66
N ASP A 28 14.80 8.88 14.52
CA ASP A 28 14.50 9.01 15.95
C ASP A 28 13.52 10.16 16.25
N ASP A 29 13.40 11.12 15.32
CA ASP A 29 12.60 12.35 15.46
C ASP A 29 11.62 12.52 14.30
N ASP A 30 10.48 13.15 14.57
CA ASP A 30 9.41 13.40 13.60
C ASP A 30 9.57 14.73 12.86
N GLN A 31 10.47 15.60 13.32
CA GLN A 31 10.78 16.89 12.71
C GLN A 31 11.17 16.82 11.23
N PRO A 32 11.94 15.83 10.74
CA PRO A 32 12.23 15.68 9.32
C PRO A 32 10.97 15.38 8.48
N ILE A 33 10.02 14.62 9.03
CA ILE A 33 8.74 14.32 8.37
C ILE A 33 7.86 15.58 8.36
N TYR A 34 7.77 16.29 9.48
CA TYR A 34 7.06 17.57 9.55
C TYR A 34 7.62 18.60 8.55
N ALA A 35 8.94 18.77 8.53
CA ALA A 35 9.62 19.66 7.60
C ALA A 35 9.38 19.25 6.14
N LEU A 36 9.32 17.94 5.85
CA LEU A 36 9.04 17.42 4.52
C LEU A 36 7.57 17.64 4.10
N GLU A 37 6.61 17.47 4.99
CA GLU A 37 5.20 17.77 4.71
C GLU A 37 4.97 19.26 4.44
N LYS A 38 5.76 20.13 5.09
CA LYS A 38 5.67 21.59 4.92
C LYS A 38 6.52 22.13 3.77
N ARG A 39 7.64 21.49 3.44
CA ARG A 39 8.51 21.89 2.33
C ARG A 39 8.21 21.02 1.12
N ASP A 40 7.74 21.65 0.06
CA ASP A 40 7.50 21.06 -1.26
C ASP A 40 8.80 20.68 -2.00
N SER A 41 9.73 19.99 -1.33
CA SER A 41 11.05 19.64 -1.85
C SER A 41 11.04 18.28 -2.51
N LYS A 42 11.24 18.26 -3.83
CA LYS A 42 11.37 17.02 -4.63
C LYS A 42 12.67 16.25 -4.40
N ARG A 43 13.62 16.79 -3.63
CA ARG A 43 14.98 16.24 -3.46
C ARG A 43 15.23 15.64 -2.06
N SER A 44 14.18 15.20 -1.38
CA SER A 44 14.35 14.62 -0.06
C SER A 44 15.07 13.28 -0.15
N ASN A 45 16.20 13.16 0.54
CA ASN A 45 16.92 11.90 0.69
C ASN A 45 16.06 10.81 1.39
N LEU A 46 14.95 11.20 2.02
CA LEU A 46 14.01 10.30 2.68
C LEU A 46 12.98 9.70 1.71
N ALA A 47 12.82 10.25 0.50
CA ALA A 47 11.79 9.82 -0.44
C ALA A 47 11.87 8.31 -0.79
N PRO A 48 13.05 7.69 -1.02
CA PRO A 48 13.13 6.26 -1.29
C PRO A 48 12.68 5.39 -0.12
N ALA A 49 12.96 5.80 1.12
CA ALA A 49 12.54 5.06 2.31
C ALA A 49 11.02 5.19 2.53
N LEU A 50 10.47 6.39 2.30
CA LEU A 50 9.04 6.65 2.38
C LEU A 50 8.26 5.88 1.30
N ALA A 51 8.78 5.83 0.06
CA ALA A 51 8.19 5.05 -1.02
C ALA A 51 8.03 3.57 -0.62
N LYS A 52 9.10 2.99 -0.03
CA LYS A 52 9.05 1.62 0.51
C LYS A 52 8.04 1.47 1.64
N LEU A 53 8.02 2.38 2.61
CA LEU A 53 7.07 2.34 3.73
C LEU A 53 5.61 2.35 3.27
N PHE A 54 5.30 3.19 2.29
CA PHE A 54 3.95 3.33 1.73
C PHE A 54 3.64 2.32 0.62
N ALA A 55 4.59 1.46 0.25
CA ALA A 55 4.47 0.51 -0.86
C ALA A 55 4.06 1.17 -2.19
N VAL A 56 4.64 2.35 -2.46
CA VAL A 56 4.45 3.11 -3.70
C VAL A 56 5.77 3.21 -4.46
N SER A 57 5.72 3.39 -5.78
CA SER A 57 6.95 3.61 -6.54
C SER A 57 7.57 4.96 -6.17
N LEU A 58 8.91 5.07 -6.25
CA LEU A 58 9.60 6.34 -5.97
C LEU A 58 9.21 7.41 -6.99
N GLU A 59 9.05 7.02 -8.25
CA GLU A 59 8.62 7.90 -9.35
C GLU A 59 7.22 8.47 -9.06
N SER A 60 6.25 7.62 -8.74
CA SER A 60 4.90 8.06 -8.40
C SER A 60 4.86 8.94 -7.16
N LEU A 61 5.71 8.66 -6.17
CA LEU A 61 5.79 9.49 -4.98
C LEU A 61 6.31 10.92 -5.27
N LEU A 62 7.20 11.05 -6.26
CA LEU A 62 7.88 12.31 -6.62
C LEU A 62 7.17 13.10 -7.72
N GLU A 63 6.52 12.40 -8.65
CA GLU A 63 6.00 12.95 -9.90
C GLU A 63 4.48 12.94 -9.98
N ASP A 64 3.82 11.91 -9.45
CA ASP A 64 2.37 11.77 -9.49
C ASP A 64 1.67 12.56 -8.36
N ASP A 65 0.41 12.90 -8.60
CA ASP A 65 -0.49 13.39 -7.56
C ASP A 65 -1.18 12.20 -6.88
N LEU A 66 -0.70 11.85 -5.68
CA LEU A 66 -1.26 10.74 -4.90
C LEU A 66 -2.39 11.20 -3.98
N THR A 67 -2.74 12.50 -3.99
CA THR A 67 -3.80 13.03 -3.12
C THR A 67 -5.20 12.60 -3.54
N SER A 68 -5.37 12.09 -4.76
CA SER A 68 -6.63 11.50 -5.23
C SER A 68 -6.82 10.05 -4.76
N LEU A 69 -5.79 9.40 -4.23
CA LEU A 69 -5.89 8.01 -3.79
C LEU A 69 -6.80 7.90 -2.57
N THR A 70 -7.50 6.77 -2.49
CA THR A 70 -8.33 6.36 -1.36
C THR A 70 -7.65 5.23 -0.57
N ALA A 71 -8.10 4.98 0.66
CA ALA A 71 -7.56 3.91 1.49
C ALA A 71 -7.66 2.52 0.81
N ALA A 72 -8.68 2.31 -0.02
CA ALA A 72 -8.89 1.07 -0.78
C ALA A 72 -7.79 0.84 -1.84
N GLU A 73 -7.25 1.91 -2.42
CA GLU A 73 -6.23 1.84 -3.48
C GLU A 73 -4.81 1.64 -2.92
N ILE A 74 -4.56 2.06 -1.68
CA ILE A 74 -3.25 1.94 -1.01
C ILE A 74 -3.03 0.55 -0.39
N GLY A 75 -4.10 -0.18 -0.06
CA GLY A 75 -4.03 -1.50 0.57
C GLY A 75 -3.61 -2.63 -0.37
N ALA A 76 -3.68 -2.43 -1.69
CA ALA A 76 -3.52 -3.50 -2.68
C ALA A 76 -2.14 -3.54 -3.38
N GLY A 77 -1.14 -2.77 -2.95
CA GLY A 77 0.16 -2.71 -3.63
C GLY A 77 0.06 -2.23 -5.09
N ALA A 78 -0.99 -1.48 -5.43
CA ALA A 78 -1.41 -1.22 -6.80
C ALA A 78 -0.55 -0.20 -7.58
N VAL A 79 0.48 0.39 -6.97
CA VAL A 79 1.31 1.42 -7.62
C VAL A 79 2.58 0.88 -8.28
N ALA A 80 2.70 -0.44 -8.45
CA ALA A 80 3.86 -1.09 -9.07
C ALA A 80 3.60 -1.66 -10.49
N ALA A 81 2.47 -1.40 -11.13
CA ALA A 81 2.25 -1.84 -12.52
C ALA A 81 1.28 -0.91 -13.26
N PRO A 82 1.45 -0.73 -14.60
CA PRO A 82 0.55 0.09 -15.39
C PRO A 82 -0.82 -0.61 -15.42
N ARG A 83 -1.76 -0.16 -14.60
CA ARG A 83 -3.11 -0.74 -14.58
C ARG A 83 -3.98 0.03 -15.55
N VAL A 84 -4.23 -0.64 -16.68
CA VAL A 84 -5.42 -0.47 -17.51
C VAL A 84 -6.62 -0.30 -16.58
N ILE A 85 -7.25 0.87 -16.68
CA ILE A 85 -8.49 1.19 -16.00
C ILE A 85 -9.58 0.41 -16.73
N SER A 86 -9.97 -0.75 -16.21
CA SER A 86 -11.24 -1.38 -16.58
C SER A 86 -12.22 -1.13 -15.46
N THR A 87 -12.96 -0.03 -15.61
CA THR A 87 -14.19 0.29 -14.90
C THR A 87 -15.28 -0.68 -15.30
N GLU A 88 -15.31 -1.90 -14.78
CA GLU A 88 -16.52 -2.71 -14.87
C GLU A 88 -16.74 -3.49 -13.59
N THR A 89 -18.00 -3.47 -13.17
CA THR A 89 -18.62 -4.23 -12.10
C THR A 89 -18.40 -5.73 -12.34
N GLY A 90 -17.18 -6.20 -12.14
CA GLY A 90 -16.77 -7.59 -12.30
C GLY A 90 -17.36 -8.43 -11.19
N SER A 91 -17.79 -9.64 -11.53
CA SER A 91 -18.45 -10.56 -10.62
C SER A 91 -17.58 -10.80 -9.39
N SER A 92 -18.18 -11.06 -8.23
CA SER A 92 -17.46 -11.22 -6.94
C SER A 92 -16.29 -12.23 -6.99
N LEU A 93 -16.26 -13.12 -7.98
CA LEU A 93 -15.17 -14.07 -8.25
C LEU A 93 -13.96 -13.44 -8.96
N ASP A 94 -14.16 -12.46 -9.84
CA ASP A 94 -13.08 -11.78 -10.57
C ASP A 94 -12.25 -10.94 -9.60
N ASN A 95 -12.92 -10.27 -8.66
CA ASN A 95 -12.28 -9.51 -7.59
C ASN A 95 -11.50 -10.42 -6.63
N LEU A 96 -11.96 -11.65 -6.40
CA LEU A 96 -11.24 -12.65 -5.60
C LEU A 96 -9.99 -13.16 -6.31
N SER A 97 -10.05 -13.38 -7.63
CA SER A 97 -8.89 -13.77 -8.43
C SER A 97 -7.79 -12.69 -8.38
N ILE A 98 -8.19 -11.42 -8.49
CA ILE A 98 -7.29 -10.27 -8.37
C ILE A 98 -6.70 -10.19 -6.96
N ALA A 99 -7.52 -10.34 -5.91
CA ALA A 99 -7.07 -10.30 -4.52
C ALA A 99 -6.11 -11.47 -4.20
N PHE A 100 -6.38 -12.67 -4.73
CA PHE A 100 -5.51 -13.83 -4.57
C PHE A 100 -4.17 -13.63 -5.29
N GLY A 101 -4.18 -13.04 -6.49
CA GLY A 101 -2.97 -12.70 -7.24
C GLY A 101 -2.04 -11.76 -6.47
N ALA A 102 -2.61 -10.84 -5.69
CA ALA A 102 -1.90 -9.83 -4.90
C ALA A 102 -1.26 -10.34 -3.59
N LEU A 103 -1.54 -11.58 -3.18
CA LEU A 103 -0.93 -12.17 -1.99
C LEU A 103 0.53 -12.60 -2.26
N SER A 104 1.38 -12.49 -1.24
CA SER A 104 2.73 -13.06 -1.25
C SER A 104 2.66 -14.59 -1.32
N ASP A 105 3.75 -15.23 -1.74
CA ASP A 105 3.81 -16.70 -1.82
C ASP A 105 3.52 -17.38 -0.47
N SER A 106 3.89 -16.73 0.65
CA SER A 106 3.54 -17.18 2.00
C SER A 106 2.04 -17.08 2.29
N GLY A 107 1.39 -15.96 1.94
CA GLY A 107 -0.05 -15.79 2.13
C GLY A 107 -0.89 -16.72 1.25
N LYS A 108 -0.40 -17.00 0.03
CA LYS A 108 -1.00 -18.01 -0.86
C LYS A 108 -0.92 -19.41 -0.25
N ALA A 109 0.21 -19.77 0.36
CA ALA A 109 0.38 -21.07 1.01
C ALA A 109 -0.55 -21.25 2.22
N GLU A 110 -0.73 -20.22 3.05
CA GLU A 110 -1.65 -20.26 4.19
C GLU A 110 -3.11 -20.43 3.77
N LEU A 111 -3.54 -19.73 2.70
CA LEU A 111 -4.89 -19.89 2.16
C LEU A 111 -5.13 -21.28 1.55
N LEU A 112 -4.13 -21.85 0.88
CA LEU A 112 -4.22 -23.20 0.35
C LEU A 112 -4.34 -24.23 1.48
N GLN A 113 -3.54 -24.09 2.55
CA GLN A 113 -3.65 -24.96 3.73
C GLN A 113 -5.01 -24.83 4.43
N PHE A 114 -5.55 -23.62 4.52
CA PHE A 114 -6.87 -23.39 5.10
C PHE A 114 -8.00 -23.99 4.23
N ALA A 115 -7.89 -23.87 2.90
CA ALA A 115 -8.85 -24.48 1.97
C ALA A 115 -8.81 -26.01 2.05
N GLU A 116 -7.62 -26.61 2.13
CA GLU A 116 -7.47 -28.05 2.34
C GLU A 116 -8.06 -28.49 3.70
N PHE A 117 -7.85 -27.71 4.76
CA PHE A 117 -8.43 -28.00 6.07
C PHE A 117 -9.97 -28.03 6.01
N LEU A 118 -10.60 -27.03 5.37
CA LEU A 118 -12.05 -26.97 5.23
C LEU A 118 -12.61 -28.15 4.42
N LEU A 119 -11.97 -28.48 3.29
CA LEU A 119 -12.36 -29.63 2.46
C LEU A 119 -12.22 -30.96 3.19
N THR A 120 -11.21 -31.08 4.05
CA THR A 120 -10.98 -32.28 4.86
C THR A 120 -12.01 -32.39 5.98
N LYS A 121 -12.39 -31.27 6.59
CA LYS A 121 -13.44 -31.23 7.63
C LYS A 121 -14.82 -31.58 7.07
N GLU A 122 -15.16 -31.08 5.88
CA GLU A 122 -16.45 -31.38 5.23
C GLU A 122 -16.57 -32.87 4.85
N LYS A 123 -15.46 -33.54 4.52
CA LYS A 123 -15.42 -34.98 4.30
C LYS A 123 -15.53 -35.82 5.57
N ALA A 124 -15.24 -35.27 6.74
CA ALA A 124 -15.35 -35.97 8.02
C ALA A 124 -16.77 -35.91 8.62
N GLU A 125 -17.63 -35.03 8.12
CA GLU A 125 -19.02 -34.83 8.57
C GLU A 125 -20.06 -35.46 7.61
N ARG A 126 -19.63 -36.19 6.57
CA ARG A 126 -20.47 -37.03 5.69
C ARG A 126 -20.19 -38.51 5.92
#